data_AF-A0A4Y2EX70-F1
#
_entry.id   AF-A0A4Y2EX70-F1
#
_cell.length_a   1.000
_cell.length_b   1.000
_cell.length_c   1.000
_cell.angle_alpha   90.00
_cell.angle_beta   90.00
_cell.angle_gamma   90.00
#
_symmetry.space_group_name_H-M   'P 1'
#
loop_
_entity.id
_entity.type
_entity.pdbx_description
1 polymer ?
#
loop_
_entity_poly.entity_id
_entity_poly.type
_entity_poly.pdbx_seq_one_letter_code
_entity_poly.pdbx_strand_id
1 'polypeptide(L)'
;MITPKGKKTVRKISSAERGQTVTAICCMSATGVSVPPALILPRKRMDPLFYKDEPNGTLALISDTGYMNSHLFIDWLKHFVKHDKPSAEDTVLLIADNHTSHC
;
A
#
# COMPACT_ATOMS: atom_id res chain seq x y z
N MET A 1 11.71 3.48 25.72
CA MET A 1 12.90 4.04 26.40
C MET A 1 12.64 4.01 27.90
N ILE A 2 13.26 3.08 28.61
CA ILE A 2 13.21 3.06 30.08
C ILE A 2 14.35 3.97 30.55
N THR A 3 14.03 4.96 31.39
CA THR A 3 15.02 5.92 31.91
C THR A 3 15.02 5.88 33.43
N PRO A 4 16.18 5.98 34.09
CA PRO A 4 16.25 6.08 35.55
C PRO A 4 15.49 7.32 36.07
N LYS A 5 14.83 7.17 37.21
CA LYS A 5 14.09 8.23 37.90
C LYS A 5 15.04 9.37 38.26
N GLY A 6 14.74 10.60 37.82
CA GLY A 6 15.51 11.81 38.19
C GLY A 6 16.16 12.60 37.04
N LYS A 7 16.15 12.10 35.80
CA LYS A 7 16.60 12.90 34.64
C LYS A 7 15.55 13.94 34.25
N LYS A 8 15.92 15.23 34.32
CA LYS A 8 15.06 16.38 33.95
C LYS A 8 14.88 16.61 32.45
N THR A 9 15.68 15.95 31.61
CA THR A 9 15.53 16.03 30.15
C THR A 9 15.55 14.64 29.56
N VAL A 10 14.35 14.14 29.25
CA VAL A 10 14.13 12.94 28.44
C VAL A 10 13.84 13.44 27.03
N ARG A 11 14.86 13.50 26.17
CA ARG A 11 14.61 13.71 24.75
C ARG A 11 14.07 12.38 24.20
N LYS A 12 12.77 12.32 23.91
CA LYS A 12 12.25 11.35 22.95
C LYS A 12 13.02 11.66 21.67
N ILE A 13 13.89 10.75 21.24
CA ILE A 13 14.22 10.69 19.83
C ILE A 13 12.88 10.26 19.22
N SER A 14 12.01 11.22 18.85
CA SER A 14 11.13 10.93 17.75
C SER A 14 12.11 10.60 16.66
N SER A 15 12.16 9.34 16.24
CA SER A 15 12.72 9.01 14.95
C SER A 15 12.32 10.14 14.00
N ALA A 16 13.21 10.55 13.11
CA ALA A 16 12.75 11.23 11.92
C ALA A 16 11.62 10.37 11.31
N GLU A 17 10.35 10.66 11.65
CA GLU A 17 9.18 9.85 11.26
C GLU A 17 8.94 9.98 9.76
N ARG A 18 9.58 10.95 9.11
CA ARG A 18 9.84 10.93 7.66
C ARG A 18 10.98 9.97 7.31
N GLY A 19 10.81 8.71 7.68
CA GLY A 19 11.35 7.63 6.86
C GLY A 19 10.64 7.66 5.50
N GLN A 20 11.26 7.15 4.44
CA GLN A 20 10.52 6.86 3.21
C GLN A 20 9.47 5.79 3.55
N THR A 21 8.21 6.19 3.67
CA THR A 21 7.09 5.26 3.89
C THR A 21 6.68 4.68 2.56
N VAL A 22 6.49 3.35 2.50
CA VAL A 22 5.89 2.65 1.36
C VAL A 22 4.43 2.40 1.72
N THR A 23 3.51 2.76 0.83
CA THR A 23 2.09 2.44 1.03
C THR A 23 1.79 1.07 0.43
N ALA A 24 1.24 0.16 1.24
CA ALA A 24 0.73 -1.12 0.78
C ALA A 24 -0.79 -1.06 0.60
N ILE A 25 -1.28 -1.58 -0.53
CA ILE A 25 -2.69 -1.76 -0.82
C ILE A 25 -2.97 -3.26 -0.75
N CYS A 26 -3.78 -3.66 0.21
CA CYS A 26 -4.16 -5.04 0.46
C CYS A 26 -5.67 -5.20 0.28
N CYS A 27 -6.10 -6.30 -0.33
CA CYS A 27 -7.51 -6.63 -0.48
C CYS A 27 -7.70 -8.13 -0.25
N MET A 28 -8.70 -8.49 0.55
CA MET A 28 -9.00 -9.86 0.92
C MET A 28 -10.51 -10.08 1.07
N SER A 29 -10.96 -11.28 0.73
CA SER A 29 -12.31 -11.75 0.97
C SER A 29 -12.49 -12.24 2.41
N ALA A 30 -13.74 -12.39 2.83
CA ALA A 30 -14.07 -12.98 4.14
C ALA A 30 -13.61 -14.45 4.28
N THR A 31 -13.42 -15.16 3.16
CA THR A 31 -12.92 -16.54 3.15
C THR A 31 -11.39 -16.63 3.20
N GLY A 32 -10.69 -15.48 3.24
CA GLY A 32 -9.23 -15.41 3.35
C GLY A 32 -8.50 -15.47 2.00
N VAL A 33 -9.22 -15.37 0.87
CA VAL A 33 -8.59 -15.23 -0.46
C VAL A 33 -8.13 -13.78 -0.61
N SER A 34 -6.87 -13.58 -0.97
CA SER A 34 -6.29 -12.24 -1.11
C SER A 34 -5.81 -11.97 -2.53
N VAL A 35 -6.02 -10.74 -3.00
CA VAL A 35 -5.36 -10.22 -4.20
C VAL A 35 -3.90 -9.90 -3.84
N PRO A 36 -2.91 -10.27 -4.68
CA PRO A 36 -1.53 -9.88 -4.45
C PRO A 36 -1.40 -8.37 -4.20
N PRO A 37 -0.64 -7.94 -3.17
CA PRO A 37 -0.65 -6.55 -2.74
C PRO A 37 -0.04 -5.64 -3.80
N ALA A 38 -0.47 -4.39 -3.82
CA ALA A 38 0.26 -3.33 -4.52
C ALA A 38 1.10 -2.54 -3.53
N LEU A 39 2.27 -2.11 -3.97
CA LEU A 39 3.17 -1.29 -3.18
C LEU A 39 3.39 0.03 -3.92
N ILE A 40 3.29 1.16 -3.22
CA ILE A 40 3.54 2.50 -3.76
C ILE A 40 4.79 3.06 -3.10
N LEU A 41 5.85 3.26 -3.89
CA LEU A 41 7.04 3.96 -3.42
C LEU A 41 6.97 5.46 -3.71
N PRO A 42 7.46 6.31 -2.78
CA PRO A 42 7.59 7.76 -2.99
C PRO A 42 8.75 8.07 -3.94
N ARG A 43 8.52 7.95 -5.26
CA ARG A 43 9.55 8.08 -6.31
C ARG A 43 8.98 8.72 -7.58
N LYS A 44 9.84 9.45 -8.28
CA LYS A 44 9.56 10.04 -9.61
C LYS A 44 9.84 9.09 -10.78
N ARG A 45 10.63 8.04 -10.55
CA ARG A 45 11.08 7.11 -11.58
C ARG A 45 11.02 5.69 -11.06
N MET A 46 10.60 4.77 -11.92
CA MET A 46 10.58 3.36 -11.60
C MET A 46 11.97 2.77 -11.75
N ASP A 47 12.39 1.97 -10.78
CA ASP A 47 13.55 1.08 -10.87
C ASP A 47 13.07 -0.33 -10.48
N PRO A 48 13.11 -1.31 -11.40
CA PRO A 48 12.71 -2.68 -11.12
C PRO A 48 13.46 -3.31 -9.93
N LEU A 49 14.65 -2.81 -9.58
CA LEU A 49 15.42 -3.33 -8.47
C LEU A 49 14.76 -3.10 -7.10
N PHE A 50 13.86 -2.13 -6.96
CA PHE A 50 13.12 -1.92 -5.70
C PHE A 50 12.12 -3.03 -5.37
N TYR A 51 11.86 -3.88 -6.35
CA TYR A 51 10.83 -4.90 -6.36
C TYR A 51 11.40 -6.31 -6.53
N LYS A 52 12.73 -6.42 -6.58
CA LYS A 52 13.44 -7.66 -6.91
C LYS A 52 13.08 -8.86 -6.02
N ASP A 53 12.78 -8.61 -4.74
CA ASP A 53 12.52 -9.65 -3.73
C ASP A 53 11.08 -9.59 -3.18
N GLU A 54 10.16 -9.06 -3.97
CA GLU A 54 8.74 -8.96 -3.62
C GLU A 54 8.00 -10.31 -3.68
N PRO A 55 6.88 -10.45 -2.97
CA PRO A 55 5.97 -11.57 -3.18
C PRO A 55 5.50 -11.65 -4.64
N ASN A 56 5.42 -12.87 -5.17
CA ASN A 56 4.97 -13.10 -6.55
C ASN A 56 3.61 -12.44 -6.82
N GLY A 57 3.56 -11.67 -7.90
CA GLY A 57 2.34 -10.98 -8.33
C GLY A 57 2.13 -9.63 -7.65
N THR A 58 3.05 -9.15 -6.80
CA THR A 58 2.97 -7.79 -6.29
C THR A 58 2.91 -6.77 -7.43
N LEU A 59 1.99 -5.81 -7.30
CA LEU A 59 1.89 -4.70 -8.24
C LEU A 59 2.80 -3.56 -7.79
N ALA A 60 3.85 -3.33 -8.57
CA ALA A 60 4.80 -2.25 -8.39
C ALA A 60 4.21 -0.89 -8.86
N LEU A 61 3.99 0.03 -7.93
CA LEU A 61 3.51 1.40 -8.21
C LEU A 61 4.48 2.45 -7.64
N ILE A 62 4.41 3.66 -8.20
CA ILE A 62 5.15 4.83 -7.70
C ILE A 62 4.27 6.07 -7.71
N SER A 63 4.51 6.97 -6.77
CA SER A 63 3.99 8.34 -6.81
C SER A 63 4.97 9.31 -6.19
N ASP A 64 4.87 10.60 -6.52
CA ASP A 64 5.73 11.63 -5.94
C ASP A 64 5.59 11.71 -4.41
N THR A 65 4.43 11.35 -3.86
CA THR A 65 4.11 11.43 -2.43
C THR A 65 4.23 10.09 -1.71
N GLY A 66 4.27 8.97 -2.44
CA GLY A 66 4.16 7.62 -1.90
C GLY A 66 2.72 7.18 -1.59
N TYR A 67 1.72 8.05 -1.78
CA TYR A 67 0.31 7.75 -1.53
C TYR A 67 -0.46 7.40 -2.80
N MET A 68 -1.65 6.82 -2.61
CA MET A 68 -2.65 6.54 -3.64
C MET A 68 -3.14 7.83 -4.32
N ASN A 69 -3.50 7.73 -5.60
CA ASN A 69 -4.29 8.72 -6.33
C ASN A 69 -5.24 7.99 -7.30
N SER A 70 -6.19 8.70 -7.92
CA SER A 70 -7.20 8.07 -8.80
C SER A 70 -6.61 7.32 -9.99
N HIS A 71 -5.48 7.77 -10.56
CA HIS A 71 -4.82 7.05 -11.65
C HIS A 71 -4.23 5.70 -11.19
N LEU A 72 -3.52 5.71 -10.05
CA LEU A 72 -2.99 4.49 -9.44
C LEU A 72 -4.10 3.56 -8.98
N PHE A 73 -5.22 4.10 -8.51
CA PHE A 73 -6.39 3.31 -8.13
C PHE A 73 -6.97 2.56 -9.33
N ILE A 74 -7.06 3.20 -10.50
CA ILE A 74 -7.49 2.52 -11.75
C ILE A 74 -6.53 1.39 -12.13
N ASP A 75 -5.22 1.60 -12.02
CA ASP A 75 -4.24 0.55 -12.31
C ASP A 75 -4.32 -0.61 -11.31
N TRP A 76 -4.53 -0.29 -10.04
CA TRP A 76 -4.83 -1.29 -9.02
C TRP A 76 -6.15 -2.02 -9.29
N LEU A 77 -7.19 -1.34 -9.81
CA LEU A 77 -8.47 -1.97 -10.13
C LEU A 77 -8.35 -2.95 -11.30
N LYS A 78 -7.52 -2.65 -12.31
CA LYS A 78 -7.19 -3.61 -13.39
C LYS A 78 -6.47 -4.84 -12.82
N HIS A 79 -5.56 -4.64 -11.87
CA HIS A 79 -4.88 -5.72 -11.16
C HIS A 79 -5.86 -6.56 -10.34
N PHE A 80 -6.78 -5.93 -9.61
CA PHE A 80 -7.88 -6.60 -8.92
C PHE A 80 -8.68 -7.49 -9.89
N VAL A 81 -9.18 -6.95 -11.00
CA VAL A 81 -9.96 -7.72 -11.99
C VAL A 81 -9.16 -8.88 -12.58
N LYS A 82 -7.86 -8.70 -12.83
CA LYS A 82 -6.98 -9.76 -13.34
C LYS A 82 -6.87 -10.95 -12.38
N HIS A 83 -6.84 -10.69 -11.07
CA HIS A 83 -6.62 -11.70 -10.04
C HIS A 83 -7.93 -12.32 -9.53
N ASP A 84 -8.92 -11.49 -9.24
CA ASP A 84 -10.21 -11.89 -8.69
C ASP A 84 -11.16 -12.43 -9.76
N LYS A 85 -11.02 -11.94 -11.01
CA LYS A 85 -11.77 -12.37 -12.21
C LYS A 85 -13.29 -12.37 -12.04
N PRO A 86 -13.89 -11.28 -11.56
CA PRO A 86 -15.35 -11.18 -11.44
C PRO A 86 -16.02 -11.37 -12.81
N SER A 87 -17.16 -12.05 -12.83
CA SER A 87 -18.01 -12.22 -14.02
C SER A 87 -19.48 -11.91 -13.70
N ALA A 88 -20.36 -12.02 -14.71
CA ALA A 88 -21.80 -11.85 -14.49
C ALA A 88 -22.40 -13.00 -13.67
N GLU A 89 -21.81 -14.20 -13.76
CA GLU A 89 -22.21 -15.41 -13.06
C GLU A 89 -21.55 -15.52 -11.67
N ASP A 90 -20.37 -14.93 -11.50
CA ASP A 90 -19.62 -14.89 -10.24
C ASP A 90 -19.24 -13.45 -9.89
N THR A 91 -20.20 -12.72 -9.35
CA THR A 91 -20.07 -11.30 -9.04
C THR A 91 -19.28 -11.06 -7.75
N VAL A 92 -18.42 -10.04 -7.74
CA VAL A 92 -17.69 -9.63 -6.53
C VAL A 92 -18.07 -8.21 -6.10
N LEU A 93 -18.29 -8.05 -4.79
CA LEU A 93 -18.50 -6.76 -4.16
C LEU A 93 -17.18 -6.24 -3.58
N LEU A 94 -16.60 -5.22 -4.23
CA LEU A 94 -15.46 -4.49 -3.69
C LEU A 94 -15.94 -3.39 -2.74
N ILE A 95 -15.46 -3.42 -1.50
CA ILE A 95 -15.74 -2.40 -0.48
C ILE A 95 -14.49 -1.56 -0.28
N ALA A 96 -14.61 -0.25 -0.49
CA ALA A 96 -13.57 0.74 -0.24
C ALA A 96 -14.10 1.86 0.66
N ASP A 97 -13.20 2.61 1.30
CA ASP A 97 -13.60 3.81 2.02
C ASP A 97 -13.94 4.97 1.06
N ASN A 98 -14.46 6.07 1.62
CA ASN A 98 -14.84 7.27 0.86
C ASN A 98 -13.67 8.23 0.60
N HIS A 99 -12.44 7.72 0.46
CA HIS A 99 -11.30 8.56 0.10
C HIS A 99 -11.38 9.01 -1.36
N THR A 100 -11.01 10.26 -1.64
CA THR A 100 -11.17 10.87 -2.97
C THR A 100 -10.38 10.18 -4.07
N SER A 101 -9.30 9.46 -3.71
CA SER A 101 -8.53 8.65 -4.67
C SER A 101 -9.27 7.41 -5.17
N HIS A 102 -10.36 7.00 -4.51
CA HIS A 102 -11.20 5.88 -4.92
C HIS A 102 -12.34 6.32 -5.85
N CYS A 103 -12.49 7.63 -6.07
CA CYS A 103 -13.43 8.24 -7.00
C CYS A 103 -12.80 8.48 -8.38
#